data_AF-A0A8T1H0W2-F1
#
_entry.id   AF-A0A8T1H0W2-F1
#
_cell.length_a   1.000
_cell.length_b   1.000
_cell.length_c   1.000
_cell.angle_alpha   90.00
_cell.angle_beta   90.00
_cell.angle_gamma   90.00
#
_symmetry.space_group_name_H-M   'P 1'
#
loop_
_entity.id
_entity.type
_entity.pdbx_description
1 polymer ?
#
loop_
_entity_poly.entity_id
_entity_poly.type
_entity_poly.pdbx_seq_one_letter_code
_entity_poly.pdbx_strand_id
1 'polypeptide(L)' 'MVKLFCAIVGVAGSAFEVDIDEGQKVGDLKKAIKDQSDGLITDPWPKLQLFLAKTEGGAWLRDVDPDEGDVDN' A
#
# COMPACT_ATOMS: atom_id res chain seq x y z
N MET A 1 -15.92 4.40 2.31
CA MET A 1 -14.68 5.21 2.30
C MET A 1 -13.68 4.56 3.24
N VAL A 2 -12.47 4.28 2.74
CA VAL A 2 -11.40 3.59 3.48
C VAL A 2 -10.22 4.54 3.60
N LYS A 3 -9.58 4.58 4.77
CA LYS A 3 -8.33 5.30 5.00
C LYS A 3 -7.18 4.31 5.07
N LEU A 4 -6.21 4.45 4.18
CA LEU A 4 -5.00 3.62 4.11
C LEU A 4 -3.81 4.38 4.66
N PHE A 5 -2.95 3.68 5.40
CA PHE A 5 -1.64 4.20 5.78
C PHE A 5 -0.60 3.66 4.80
N CYS A 6 0.06 4.58 4.09
CA CYS A 6 1.08 4.29 3.08
C CYS A 6 2.44 4.76 3.58
N ALA A 7 3.52 4.10 3.16
CA ALA A 7 4.88 4.54 3.41
C ALA A 7 5.75 4.32 2.17
N ILE A 8 6.75 5.18 1.98
CA ILE A 8 7.70 5.05 0.88
C ILE A 8 8.87 4.18 1.34
N VAL A 9 9.06 3.05 0.66
CA VAL A 9 10.15 2.12 0.96
C VAL A 9 11.49 2.85 0.87
N GLY A 10 12.30 2.74 1.93
CA GLY A 10 13.62 3.36 1.99
C GLY A 10 13.63 4.82 2.45
N VAL A 11 12.47 5.43 2.71
CA VAL A 11 12.38 6.80 3.24
C VAL A 11 11.86 6.76 4.68
N ALA A 12 12.74 7.03 5.65
CA ALA A 12 12.36 7.05 7.07
C ALA A 12 11.33 8.15 7.34
N GLY A 13 10.29 7.84 8.12
CA GLY A 13 9.25 8.80 8.50
C GLY A 13 8.29 9.20 7.35
N SER A 14 8.29 8.48 6.23
CA SER A 14 7.43 8.75 5.08
C SER A 14 6.02 8.18 5.18
N ALA A 15 5.53 7.91 6.39
CA ALA A 15 4.18 7.39 6.57
C ALA A 15 3.16 8.52 6.36
N PHE A 16 2.18 8.31 5.50
CA PHE A 16 1.09 9.25 5.26
C PHE A 16 -0.23 8.53 5.01
N GLU A 17 -1.32 9.23 5.28
CA GLU A 17 -2.68 8.73 5.08
C GLU A 17 -3.11 8.95 3.63
N VAL A 18 -3.93 8.05 3.10
CA VAL A 18 -4.55 8.14 1.78
C VAL A 18 -6.00 7.70 1.91
N ASP A 19 -6.94 8.60 1.62
CA ASP A 19 -8.36 8.29 1.55
C ASP A 19 -8.74 7.76 0.16
N ILE A 20 -9.54 6.69 0.13
CA ILE A 20 -10.04 6.07 -1.11
C ILE A 20 -11.49 5.62 -0.95
N ASP A 21 -12.29 5.75 -2.00
CA ASP A 21 -13.67 5.28 -2.03
C ASP A 21 -13.77 3.81 -2.48
N GLU A 22 -14.83 3.12 -2.05
CA GLU A 22 -15.02 1.67 -2.31
C GLU A 22 -15.10 1.31 -3.80
N GLY A 23 -15.53 2.24 -4.66
CA GLY A 23 -15.59 2.03 -6.11
C GLY A 23 -14.28 2.35 -6.86
N GLN A 24 -13.29 2.94 -6.19
CA GLN A 24 -12.03 3.35 -6.80
C GLN A 24 -11.08 2.14 -6.95
N LYS A 25 -10.30 2.16 -8.03
CA LYS A 25 -9.42 1.05 -8.41
C LYS A 25 -7.98 1.34 -8.03
N VAL A 26 -7.11 0.34 -8.22
CA VAL A 26 -5.66 0.47 -7.97
C VAL A 26 -5.03 1.63 -8.76
N GLY A 27 -5.56 1.98 -9.94
CA GLY A 27 -5.10 3.16 -10.68
C GLY A 27 -5.36 4.47 -9.94
N ASP A 28 -6.56 4.62 -9.37
CA ASP A 28 -6.94 5.76 -8.55
C ASP A 28 -6.10 5.82 -7.27
N LEU A 29 -5.85 4.67 -6.64
CA LEU A 29 -4.97 4.56 -5.47
C LEU A 29 -3.56 5.05 -5.78
N LYS A 30 -2.94 4.58 -6.88
CA LYS A 30 -1.59 5.02 -7.28
C LYS A 30 -1.52 6.53 -7.50
N LYS A 31 -2.57 7.10 -8.10
CA LYS A 31 -2.66 8.54 -8.31
C LYS A 31 -2.77 9.30 -6.98
N ALA A 32 -3.67 8.87 -6.11
CA ALA A 32 -3.86 9.48 -4.79
C ALA A 32 -2.60 9.43 -3.91
N ILE A 33 -1.86 8.30 -3.94
CA ILE A 33 -0.58 8.15 -3.26
C ILE A 33 0.44 9.18 -3.77
N LYS A 34 0.55 9.34 -5.10
CA LYS A 34 1.46 10.34 -5.67
C LYS A 34 1.07 11.75 -5.26
N ASP A 35 -0.21 12.09 -5.35
CA ASP A 35 -0.72 13.43 -5.06
C ASP A 35 -0.52 13.80 -3.57
N GLN A 36 -0.61 12.83 -2.66
CA GLN A 36 -0.43 13.03 -1.21
C GLN A 36 1.02 12.89 -0.71
N SER A 37 1.96 12.51 -1.59
CA SER A 37 3.36 12.26 -1.21
C SER A 37 4.19 13.52 -0.93
N ASP A 38 3.60 14.72 -0.98
CA ASP A 38 4.29 16.01 -0.84
C ASP A 38 5.55 16.14 -1.72
N GLY A 39 5.48 15.60 -2.95
CA GLY A 39 6.58 15.63 -3.91
C GLY A 39 7.70 14.61 -3.68
N LEU A 40 7.63 13.76 -2.63
CA LEU A 40 8.60 12.69 -2.40
C LEU A 40 8.61 11.65 -3.54
N ILE A 41 7.48 11.50 -4.24
CA ILE A 41 7.35 10.67 -5.43
C ILE A 41 7.44 11.55 -6.68
N THR A 42 8.60 11.58 -7.33
CA THR A 42 8.84 12.39 -8.53
C THR A 42 8.42 11.68 -9.82
N ASP A 43 8.47 10.35 -9.86
CA ASP A 43 8.05 9.57 -11.02
C ASP A 43 6.53 9.67 -11.31
N PRO A 44 6.10 9.42 -12.56
CA PRO A 44 4.69 9.31 -12.90
C PRO A 44 3.98 8.21 -12.10
N TRP A 45 2.77 8.50 -11.61
CA TRP A 45 1.98 7.55 -10.82
C TRP A 45 1.78 6.16 -11.46
N PRO A 46 1.69 5.98 -12.80
CA PRO A 46 1.53 4.65 -13.38
C PRO A 46 2.72 3.73 -13.12
N LYS A 47 3.91 4.30 -12.90
CA LYS A 47 5.14 3.55 -12.63
C LYS A 47 5.23 3.05 -11.18
N LEU A 48 4.37 3.52 -10.29
CA LEU A 48 4.40 3.08 -8.90
C LEU A 48 4.09 1.58 -8.80
N GLN A 49 4.87 0.89 -7.99
CA GLN A 49 4.62 -0.48 -7.57
C GLN A 49 4.16 -0.43 -6.13
N LEU A 50 2.98 -1.00 -5.88
CA LEU A 50 2.39 -1.04 -4.55
C LEU A 50 2.66 -2.41 -3.94
N PHE A 51 3.02 -2.42 -2.67
CA PHE A 51 3.23 -3.62 -1.88
C PHE A 51 2.41 -3.47 -0.60
N LEU A 52 1.76 -4.53 -0.14
CA LEU A 52 1.04 -4.52 1.14
C LEU A 52 2.03 -4.29 2.27
N ALA A 53 1.68 -3.55 3.32
CA ALA A 53 2.64 -3.29 4.40
C ALA A 53 3.16 -4.59 5.03
N LYS A 54 4.41 -4.54 5.53
CA LYS A 54 4.96 -5.62 6.35
C LYS A 54 4.18 -5.73 7.65
N THR A 55 3.91 -6.94 8.09
CA THR A 55 3.37 -7.27 9.41
C THR A 55 4.34 -6.86 10.53
N GLU A 56 3.90 -6.88 11.79
CA GLU A 56 4.77 -6.59 12.96
C GLU A 56 6.05 -7.45 13.01
N GLY A 57 6.09 -8.59 12.31
CA GLY A 57 7.27 -9.44 12.15
C GLY A 57 8.19 -9.09 10.97
N GLY A 58 7.92 -8.01 10.23
CA GLY A 58 8.71 -7.63 9.04
C GLY A 58 8.45 -8.48 7.80
N ALA A 59 7.51 -9.43 7.86
CA ALA A 59 7.09 -10.24 6.73
C ALA A 59 6.03 -9.50 5.91
N TRP A 60 6.16 -9.54 4.59
CA TRP A 60 5.11 -9.08 3.68
C TRP A 60 3.84 -9.89 3.93
N LEU A 61 2.66 -9.24 3.80
CA LEU A 61 1.40 -9.97 3.82
C LEU A 61 1.44 -10.99 2.68
N ARG A 62 1.38 -12.28 3.02
CA ARG A 62 1.33 -13.34 2.02
C ARG A 62 -0.03 -13.26 1.33
N ASP A 63 -0.07 -13.55 0.04
CA ASP A 63 -1.32 -13.85 -0.65
C ASP A 63 -1.81 -15.20 -0.11
N VAL A 64 -2.45 -15.19 1.06
CA VAL A 64 -3.11 -16.37 1.60
C VAL A 64 -4.47 -16.41 0.93
N ASP A 65 -4.66 -17.36 0.00
CA ASP A 65 -6.01 -17.74 -0.40
C ASP A 65 -6.72 -18.27 0.86
N PRO A 66 -7.91 -17.74 1.22
CA PRO A 66 -8.59 -18.09 2.47
C PRO A 66 -9.09 -19.55 2.54
N ASP A 67 -8.81 -20.37 1.52
CA ASP A 67 -9.18 -21.78 1.40
C ASP A 67 -8.01 -22.76 1.57
N GLU A 68 -6.79 -22.33 1.90
CA GLU A 68 -5.77 -23.24 2.44
C GLU A 68 -5.75 -23.12 3.96
N GLY A 69 -6.63 -23.93 4.56
CA GLY A 69 -6.79 -24.05 6.01
C GLY A 69 -5.50 -24.41 6.72
N ASP A 70 -5.54 -24.11 8.02
CA ASP A 70 -4.60 -24.54 9.04
C ASP A 70 -4.01 -25.94 8.74
N VAL A 71 -2.75 -25.97 8.32
CA VAL A 71 -1.91 -27.17 8.42
C VAL A 71 -0.74 -26.81 9.32
N ASP A 72 -0.85 -27.31 10.56
CA ASP A 72 0.12 -27.20 11.63
C ASP A 72 1.57 -27.47 11.18
N ASN A 73 2.51 -26.63 11.63
CA ASN A 73 3.77 -27.09 12.23
C ASN A 73 4.48 -25.98 13.02
#